data_AF-A0A3N5C475-F1
#
_entry.id   AF-A0A3N5C475-F1
#
_cell.length_a   1.000
_cell.length_b   1.000
_cell.length_c   1.000
_cell.angle_alpha   90.00
_cell.angle_beta   90.00
_cell.angle_gamma   90.00
#
_symmetry.space_group_name_H-M   'P 1'
#
loop_
_entity.id
_entity.type
_entity.pdbx_description
1 polymer ?
#
loop_
_entity_poly.entity_id
_entity_poly.type
_entity_poly.pdbx_seq_one_letter_code
_entity_poly.pdbx_strand_id
1 'polypeptide(L)'
;MSVSILVNDVLNKHYGLIPATSLSNSELRKVIFEEVSEFVKAQHNGREEFDLNKASRTYRDIDMVYSGKPSAIKAQIGKEFNNNYVGRVKPFVNVKQVRLPNGKPKKTIKNRAAIYAIDESAIADE
;
A
#
# COMPACT_ATOMS: atom_id res chain seq x y z
N MET A 1 1.88 -8.22 8.43
CA MET A 1 1.69 -7.54 9.73
C MET A 1 2.81 -7.95 10.70
N SER A 2 3.58 -6.99 11.23
CA SER A 2 4.73 -7.25 12.13
C SER A 2 4.35 -6.97 13.58
N VAL A 3 4.82 -7.81 14.51
CA VAL A 3 4.62 -7.65 15.97
C VAL A 3 5.09 -6.29 16.46
N SER A 4 6.20 -5.77 15.90
CA SER A 4 6.74 -4.45 16.28
C SER A 4 5.78 -3.29 16.00
N ILE A 5 4.91 -3.40 14.98
CA ILE A 5 3.91 -2.36 14.67
C ILE A 5 2.83 -2.34 15.75
N LEU A 6 2.34 -3.51 16.15
CA LEU A 6 1.33 -3.65 17.18
C LEU A 6 1.84 -3.14 18.53
N VAL A 7 3.08 -3.48 18.89
CA VAL A 7 3.73 -2.99 20.12
C VAL A 7 3.83 -1.46 20.12
N ASN A 8 4.29 -0.87 19.01
CA ASN A 8 4.40 0.58 18.90
C ASN A 8 3.03 1.27 18.96
N ASP A 9 1.99 0.70 18.36
CA ASP A 9 0.63 1.25 18.42
C ASP A 9 0.10 1.26 19.85
N VAL A 10 0.32 0.18 20.61
CA VAL A 10 -0.06 0.10 22.03
C VAL A 10 0.69 1.14 22.86
N LEU A 11 2.01 1.26 22.68
CA LEU A 11 2.82 2.23 23.41
C LEU A 11 2.40 3.67 23.08
N ASN A 12 2.25 4.00 21.80
CA ASN A 12 1.88 5.35 21.39
C ASN A 12 0.49 5.75 21.90
N LYS A 13 -0.47 4.81 21.93
CA LYS A 13 -1.79 5.03 22.52
C LYS A 13 -1.73 5.22 24.03
N HIS A 14 -0.92 4.42 24.73
CA HIS A 14 -0.77 4.49 26.18
C HIS A 14 -0.11 5.81 26.64
N TYR A 15 0.83 6.34 25.86
CA TYR A 15 1.54 7.60 26.17
C TYR A 15 0.92 8.84 25.51
N GLY A 16 -0.24 8.73 24.86
CA GLY A 16 -0.92 9.87 24.22
C GLY A 16 -0.13 10.53 23.09
N LEU A 17 0.82 9.80 22.49
CA LEU A 17 1.69 10.28 21.42
C LEU A 17 0.99 10.30 20.06
N ILE A 18 -0.24 9.79 20.00
CA ILE A 18 -1.15 9.81 18.86
C ILE A 18 -2.49 10.35 19.39
N PRO A 19 -3.08 11.39 18.78
CA PRO A 19 -4.43 11.85 19.12
C PRO A 19 -5.42 10.69 19.11
N ALA A 20 -6.34 10.64 20.08
CA ALA A 20 -7.35 9.57 20.17
C ALA A 20 -8.25 9.46 18.91
N THR A 21 -8.28 10.51 18.09
CA THR A 21 -9.03 10.60 16.82
C THR A 21 -8.22 10.17 15.60
N SER A 22 -6.91 9.92 15.72
CA SER A 22 -6.06 9.45 14.62
C SER A 22 -5.89 7.94 14.64
N LEU A 23 -6.02 7.32 13.46
CA LEU A 23 -5.81 5.89 13.26
C LEU A 23 -4.41 5.46 13.68
N SER A 24 -4.31 4.33 14.37
CA SER A 24 -3.02 3.67 14.62
C SER A 24 -2.39 3.16 13.31
N ASN A 25 -1.10 2.79 13.32
CA ASN A 25 -0.44 2.35 12.09
C ASN A 25 -1.04 1.04 11.55
N SER A 26 -1.49 0.16 12.44
CA SER A 26 -2.16 -1.09 12.07
C SER A 26 -3.54 -0.85 11.45
N GLU A 27 -4.35 0.04 12.03
CA GLU A 27 -5.64 0.44 11.48
C GLU A 27 -5.48 1.14 10.13
N LEU A 28 -4.52 2.06 10.03
CA LEU A 28 -4.19 2.76 8.80
C LEU A 28 -3.84 1.77 7.67
N ARG A 29 -3.02 0.75 7.96
CA ARG A 29 -2.67 -0.31 7.00
C ARG A 29 -3.90 -1.11 6.57
N LYS A 30 -4.78 -1.46 7.51
CA LYS A 30 -6.00 -2.21 7.23
C LYS A 30 -6.89 -1.45 6.24
N VAL A 31 -7.18 -0.19 6.54
CA VAL A 31 -8.02 0.67 5.68
C VAL A 31 -7.40 0.81 4.29
N ILE A 32 -6.10 1.07 4.20
CA ILE A 32 -5.41 1.22 2.91
C ILE A 32 -5.48 -0.06 2.09
N PHE A 33 -5.24 -1.22 2.69
CA PHE A 33 -5.28 -2.48 1.94
C PHE A 33 -6.69 -2.90 1.56
N GLU A 34 -7.70 -2.50 2.33
CA GLU A 34 -9.11 -2.66 1.97
C GLU A 34 -9.47 -1.80 0.76
N GLU A 35 -9.13 -0.51 0.76
CA GLU A 35 -9.33 0.40 -0.38
C GLU A 35 -8.61 -0.11 -1.65
N VAL A 36 -7.36 -0.58 -1.53
CA VAL A 36 -6.62 -1.12 -2.67
C VAL A 36 -7.25 -2.43 -3.16
N SER A 37 -7.80 -3.25 -2.26
CA SER A 37 -8.54 -4.46 -2.62
C SER A 37 -9.80 -4.12 -3.41
N GLU A 38 -10.57 -3.15 -2.95
CA GLU A 38 -11.77 -2.66 -3.67
C GLU A 38 -11.41 -2.10 -5.04
N PHE A 39 -10.35 -1.29 -5.11
CA PHE A 39 -9.84 -0.75 -6.38
C PHE A 39 -9.49 -1.87 -7.37
N VAL A 40 -8.77 -2.90 -6.91
CA VAL A 40 -8.37 -4.04 -7.75
C VAL A 40 -9.59 -4.86 -8.20
N LYS A 41 -10.60 -5.05 -7.35
CA LYS A 41 -11.82 -5.78 -7.69
C LYS A 41 -12.73 -5.02 -8.67
N ALA A 42 -12.77 -3.70 -8.57
CA ALA A 42 -13.57 -2.84 -9.45
C ALA A 42 -12.96 -2.68 -10.85
N GLN A 43 -11.69 -3.03 -11.02
CA GLN A 43 -10.98 -2.98 -12.29
C GLN A 43 -11.27 -4.24 -13.11
N HIS A 44 -12.14 -4.09 -14.12
CA HIS A 44 -12.54 -5.16 -15.05
C HIS A 44 -11.72 -5.19 -16.35
N ASN A 45 -10.71 -4.32 -16.47
CA ASN A 45 -9.86 -4.23 -17.65
C ASN A 45 -8.40 -4.39 -17.22
N GLY A 46 -7.88 -5.61 -17.31
CA GLY A 46 -6.58 -6.12 -16.84
C GLY A 46 -5.34 -5.55 -17.51
N ARG A 47 -5.33 -4.23 -17.77
CA ARG A 47 -4.21 -3.48 -18.32
C ARG A 47 -4.00 -2.13 -17.65
N GLU A 48 -4.82 -1.76 -16.66
CA GLU A 48 -4.65 -0.47 -16.00
C GLU A 48 -3.44 -0.48 -15.05
N GLU A 49 -2.48 0.40 -15.33
CA GLU A 49 -1.39 0.68 -14.40
C GLU A 49 -1.88 1.60 -13.27
N PHE A 50 -1.49 1.28 -12.04
CA PHE A 50 -1.82 2.07 -10.86
C PHE A 50 -0.65 2.17 -9.88
N ASP A 51 -0.72 3.17 -9.00
CA ASP A 51 0.11 3.25 -7.80
C ASP A 51 -0.80 3.33 -6.56
N LEU A 52 -0.20 3.24 -5.36
CA LEU A 52 -0.97 3.28 -4.12
C LEU A 52 -1.67 4.62 -3.85
N ASN A 53 -1.20 5.74 -4.43
CA ASN A 53 -1.89 7.04 -4.29
C ASN A 53 -3.12 7.13 -5.19
N LYS A 54 -3.15 6.37 -6.30
CA LYS A 54 -4.32 6.23 -7.15
C LYS A 54 -5.33 5.26 -6.55
N ALA A 55 -4.86 4.14 -6.00
CA ALA A 55 -5.71 3.07 -5.49
C ALA A 55 -6.27 3.32 -4.08
N SER A 56 -5.65 4.17 -3.28
CA SER A 56 -6.08 4.46 -1.91
C SER A 56 -6.04 5.94 -1.61
N ARG A 57 -7.22 6.50 -1.27
CA ARG A 57 -7.34 7.88 -0.80
C ARG A 57 -6.62 8.03 0.53
N THR A 58 -6.81 7.08 1.43
CA THR A 58 -6.16 7.10 2.75
C THR A 58 -4.64 7.11 2.61
N TYR A 59 -4.07 6.30 1.72
CA TYR A 59 -2.63 6.30 1.45
C TYR A 59 -2.15 7.63 0.84
N ARG A 60 -2.93 8.22 -0.07
CA ARG A 60 -2.61 9.51 -0.69
C ARG A 60 -2.53 10.62 0.36
N ASP A 61 -3.45 10.61 1.31
CA ASP A 61 -3.64 11.68 2.29
C ASP A 61 -2.73 11.55 3.53
N ILE A 62 -1.88 10.51 3.63
CA ILE A 62 -0.86 10.43 4.70
C ILE A 62 0.14 11.58 4.59
N ASP A 63 0.36 12.29 5.69
CA ASP A 63 1.35 13.34 5.81
C ASP A 63 2.78 12.83 5.62
N MET A 64 3.54 13.55 4.80
CA MET A 64 4.96 13.26 4.53
C MET A 64 5.90 13.76 5.62
N VAL A 65 5.39 14.52 6.59
CA VAL A 65 6.15 15.07 7.71
C VAL A 65 5.38 14.83 9.00
N TYR A 66 6.06 14.31 10.01
CA TYR A 66 5.53 14.15 11.36
C TYR A 66 6.48 14.83 12.34
N SER A 67 5.99 15.79 13.12
CA SER A 67 6.78 16.54 14.10
C SER A 67 8.08 17.14 13.51
N GLY A 68 7.97 17.76 12.32
CA GLY A 68 9.09 18.38 11.61
C GLY A 68 10.09 17.41 10.97
N LYS A 69 9.88 16.09 11.05
CA LYS A 69 10.73 15.07 10.44
C LYS A 69 10.03 14.34 9.30
N PRO A 70 10.76 13.90 8.24
CA PRO A 70 10.17 13.09 7.18
C PRO A 70 9.52 11.81 7.72
N SER A 71 8.29 11.56 7.31
CA SER A 71 7.53 10.36 7.69
C SER A 71 7.92 9.18 6.81
N ALA A 72 8.27 8.06 7.45
CA ALA A 72 8.59 6.81 6.76
C ALA A 72 7.35 5.94 6.47
N ILE A 73 6.16 6.36 6.90
CA ILE A 73 4.94 5.53 6.90
C ILE A 73 4.60 5.06 5.48
N LYS A 74 4.51 5.96 4.49
CA LYS A 74 4.23 5.60 3.10
C LYS A 74 5.23 4.59 2.55
N ALA A 75 6.53 4.80 2.80
CA ALA A 75 7.58 3.90 2.33
C ALA A 75 7.46 2.50 2.96
N GLN A 76 7.15 2.41 4.25
CA GLN A 76 6.94 1.15 4.95
C GLN A 76 5.73 0.39 4.42
N ILE A 77 4.60 1.09 4.18
CA ILE A 77 3.38 0.49 3.64
C ILE A 77 3.62 -0.01 2.21
N GLY A 78 4.24 0.79 1.34
CA GLY A 78 4.56 0.37 -0.02
C GLY A 78 5.50 -0.84 -0.08
N LYS A 79 6.48 -0.90 0.82
CA LYS A 79 7.37 -2.07 0.96
C LYS A 79 6.59 -3.30 1.42
N GLU A 80 5.72 -3.16 2.42
CA GLU A 80 4.89 -4.27 2.91
C GLU A 80 3.97 -4.79 1.80
N PHE A 81 3.26 -3.90 1.11
CA PHE A 81 2.35 -4.27 0.02
C PHE A 81 3.09 -5.09 -1.06
N ASN A 82 4.22 -4.58 -1.54
CA ASN A 82 5.01 -5.26 -2.58
C ASN A 82 5.57 -6.63 -2.13
N ASN A 83 6.04 -6.73 -0.89
CA ASN A 83 6.75 -7.91 -0.43
C ASN A 83 5.82 -9.00 0.09
N ASN A 84 4.65 -8.63 0.61
CA ASN A 84 3.78 -9.56 1.31
C ASN A 84 2.46 -9.85 0.57
N TYR A 85 2.00 -8.94 -0.30
CA TYR A 85 0.66 -9.03 -0.90
C TYR A 85 0.70 -9.25 -2.42
N VAL A 86 1.43 -8.39 -3.14
CA VAL A 86 1.53 -8.43 -4.60
C VAL A 86 1.97 -9.82 -5.08
N GLY A 87 1.14 -10.46 -5.91
CA GLY A 87 1.39 -11.79 -6.48
C GLY A 87 1.29 -12.96 -5.50
N ARG A 88 0.87 -12.74 -4.24
CA ARG A 88 0.96 -13.75 -3.17
C ARG A 88 -0.36 -14.01 -2.44
N VAL A 89 -1.15 -12.97 -2.19
CA VAL A 89 -2.33 -13.06 -1.30
C VAL A 89 -3.56 -12.54 -2.04
N LYS A 90 -4.70 -13.26 -1.98
CA LYS A 90 -5.97 -12.76 -2.55
C LYS A 90 -6.38 -11.45 -1.84
N PRO A 91 -6.88 -10.42 -2.58
CA PRO A 91 -7.19 -10.39 -4.00
C PRO A 91 -6.02 -9.96 -4.91
N PHE A 92 -4.81 -9.82 -4.38
CA PHE A 92 -3.64 -9.26 -5.08
C PHE A 92 -2.78 -10.30 -5.81
N VAL A 93 -3.24 -11.54 -5.94
CA VAL A 93 -2.53 -12.62 -6.68
C VAL A 93 -2.29 -12.21 -8.13
N ASN A 94 -3.24 -11.50 -8.72
CA ASN A 94 -3.19 -11.07 -10.11
C ASN A 94 -2.52 -9.70 -10.27
N VAL A 95 -2.06 -9.09 -9.17
CA VAL A 95 -1.33 -7.83 -9.22
C VAL A 95 0.15 -8.12 -9.42
N LYS A 96 0.77 -7.45 -10.39
CA LYS A 96 2.20 -7.54 -10.68
C LYS A 96 2.84 -6.16 -10.60
N GLN A 97 4.07 -6.12 -10.09
CA GLN A 97 4.88 -4.90 -10.14
C GLN A 97 5.38 -4.70 -11.57
N VAL A 98 5.07 -3.54 -12.16
CA VAL A 98 5.53 -3.19 -13.50
C VAL A 98 7.03 -2.94 -13.45
N ARG A 99 7.77 -3.52 -14.40
CA ARG A 99 9.22 -3.37 -14.51
C ARG A 99 9.57 -2.71 -15.83
N LEU A 100 10.63 -1.92 -15.81
CA LEU A 100 11.26 -1.36 -16.99
C LEU A 100 12.04 -2.45 -17.74
N PRO A 101 12.42 -2.24 -19.02
CA PRO A 101 13.23 -3.19 -19.79
C PRO A 101 14.56 -3.56 -19.11
N ASN A 102 15.09 -2.68 -18.25
CA ASN A 102 16.30 -2.92 -17.45
C ASN A 102 16.06 -3.75 -16.17
N GLY A 103 14.86 -4.31 -15.99
CA GLY A 103 14.48 -5.13 -14.83
C GLY A 103 14.19 -4.36 -13.54
N LYS A 104 14.41 -3.04 -13.50
CA LYS A 104 14.09 -2.20 -12.32
C LYS A 104 12.59 -1.94 -12.23
N PRO A 105 12.02 -1.79 -11.02
CA PRO A 105 10.63 -1.38 -10.86
C PRO A 105 10.36 -0.06 -11.58
N LYS A 106 9.29 -0.03 -12.37
CA LYS A 106 8.77 1.20 -12.96
C LYS A 106 8.24 2.08 -11.83
N LYS A 107 8.56 3.37 -11.91
CA LYS A 107 8.16 4.36 -10.92
C LYS A 107 7.48 5.54 -11.59
N THR A 108 6.55 6.15 -10.88
CA THR A 108 5.96 7.42 -11.28
C THR A 108 7.01 8.54 -11.30
N ILE A 109 6.79 9.56 -12.12
CA ILE A 109 7.75 10.66 -12.32
C ILE A 109 7.82 11.57 -11.09
N LYS A 110 6.67 11.96 -10.52
CA LYS A 110 6.60 13.00 -9.47
C LYS A 110 7.05 12.51 -8.09
N ASN A 111 6.52 11.38 -7.62
CA ASN A 111 6.74 10.88 -6.26
C ASN A 111 7.54 9.58 -6.22
N ARG A 112 8.02 9.09 -7.38
CA ARG A 112 8.82 7.86 -7.49
C ARG A 112 8.16 6.64 -6.85
N ALA A 113 6.83 6.62 -6.82
CA ALA A 113 6.03 5.51 -6.32
C ALA A 113 6.12 4.32 -7.27
N ALA A 114 6.14 3.10 -6.74
CA ALA A 114 6.13 1.89 -7.56
C ALA A 114 4.81 1.77 -8.33
N ILE A 115 4.90 1.34 -9.59
CA ILE A 115 3.75 1.10 -10.46
C ILE A 115 3.41 -0.39 -10.49
N TYR A 116 2.12 -0.69 -10.45
CA TYR A 116 1.54 -2.02 -10.48
C TYR A 116 0.55 -2.12 -11.64
N ALA A 117 0.30 -3.34 -12.09
CA ALA A 117 -0.73 -3.66 -13.07
C ALA A 117 -1.50 -4.90 -12.62
N ILE A 118 -2.76 -4.99 -13.02
CA ILE A 118 -3.61 -6.16 -12.80
C ILE A 118 -3.51 -7.02 -14.05
N ASP A 119 -3.15 -8.29 -13.90
CA ASP A 119 -3.00 -9.25 -15.00
C ASP A 119 -4.18 -10.23 -15.01
N GLU A 120 -5.07 -10.07 -15.99
CA GLU A 120 -6.26 -10.93 -16.16
C GLU A 120 -5.94 -12.35 -16.60
N SER A 121 -4.74 -12.62 -17.12
CA SER A 121 -4.39 -13.99 -17.57
C SER A 121 -4.38 -15.04 -16.46
N ALA A 122 -4.45 -14.61 -15.19
CA ALA A 122 -4.55 -15.47 -14.01
C ALA A 122 -6.00 -15.69 -13.51
N ILE A 123 -7.03 -15.21 -14.23
CA ILE A 123 -8.46 -15.44 -13.91
C ILE A 123 -9.04 -16.64 -14.67
N ALA A 124 -8.34 -17.16 -15.69
CA ALA A 124 -8.88 -18.16 -16.61
C ALA A 124 -8.80 -19.64 -16.15
N ASP A 125 -8.33 -19.91 -14.91
CA ASP A 125 -8.18 -21.27 -14.37
C ASP A 125 -9.07 -21.53 -13.14
N GLU A 126 -10.38 -21.24 -13.23
CA GLU A 126 -11.42 -21.83 -12.37
C GLU A 126 -12.56 -22.41 -13.20
#